data_AF-A0A936H460-F1
#
_entry.id   AF-A0A936H460-F1
#
_cell.length_a   1.000
_cell.length_b   1.000
_cell.length_c   1.000
_cell.angle_alpha   90.00
_cell.angle_beta   90.00
_cell.angle_gamma   90.00
#
_symmetry.space_group_name_H-M   'P 1'
#
loop_
_entity.id
_entity.type
_entity.pdbx_description
1 polymer ?
#
loop_
_entity_poly.entity_id
_entity_poly.type
_entity_poly.pdbx_seq_one_letter_code
_entity_poly.pdbx_strand_id
1 'polypeptide(L)'
;MKKDLIVELFEKFEAACYQMEDTECWSARELQTILGYAKWDNFLNTIEKAKNACEGAGEKVEHHFADVGKMIELAKGAQRQFPTYPDHQSQRLRRRQPQRSGQGPAIL
;
A
#
# COMPACT_ATOMS: atom_id res chain seq x y z
N MET A 1 1.52 18.55 10.27
CA MET A 1 1.71 17.14 9.87
C MET A 1 1.10 16.93 8.50
N LYS A 2 1.85 16.43 7.51
CA LYS A 2 1.37 16.24 6.13
C LYS A 2 0.48 14.98 6.06
N LYS A 3 -0.80 15.13 6.42
CA LYS A 3 -1.75 14.00 6.49
C LYS A 3 -1.89 13.29 5.14
N ASP A 4 -1.90 14.04 4.05
CA ASP A 4 -2.05 13.50 2.69
C ASP A 4 -0.89 12.56 2.31
N LEU A 5 0.33 12.88 2.76
CA LEU A 5 1.50 12.02 2.53
C LEU A 5 1.41 10.69 3.29
N ILE A 6 0.85 10.72 4.51
CA ILE A 6 0.66 9.50 5.30
C ILE A 6 -0.35 8.58 4.60
N VAL A 7 -1.45 9.15 4.10
CA VAL A 7 -2.46 8.39 3.35
C VAL A 7 -1.86 7.78 2.09
N GLU A 8 -1.13 8.57 1.30
CA GLU A 8 -0.48 8.10 0.08
C GLU A 8 0.55 6.98 0.35
N LEU A 9 1.39 7.13 1.37
CA LEU A 9 2.38 6.12 1.75
C LEU A 9 1.72 4.84 2.23
N PHE A 10 0.62 4.95 2.98
CA PHE A 10 -0.14 3.81 3.46
C PHE A 10 -0.77 3.04 2.30
N GLU A 11 -1.43 3.74 1.37
CA GLU A 11 -2.00 3.11 0.16
C GLU A 11 -0.95 2.37 -0.66
N LYS A 12 0.25 2.96 -0.84
CA LYS A 12 1.37 2.32 -1.53
C LYS A 12 1.89 1.09 -0.78
N PHE A 13 1.95 1.17 0.55
CA PHE A 13 2.40 0.07 1.39
C PHE A 13 1.45 -1.13 1.30
N GLU A 14 0.15 -0.90 1.43
CA GLU A 14 -0.89 -1.93 1.30
C GLU A 14 -0.87 -2.54 -0.11
N ALA A 15 -0.72 -1.72 -1.16
CA ALA A 15 -0.67 -2.18 -2.54
C ALA A 15 0.60 -3.00 -2.88
N ALA A 16 1.67 -2.89 -2.09
CA ALA A 16 2.89 -3.68 -2.25
C ALA A 16 2.82 -5.06 -1.59
N CYS A 17 1.76 -5.31 -0.80
CA CYS A 17 1.49 -6.62 -0.23
C CYS A 17 1.15 -7.64 -1.33
N TYR A 18 1.61 -8.87 -1.16
CA TYR A 18 1.19 -10.01 -1.95
C TYR A 18 0.94 -11.21 -1.02
N GLN A 19 0.01 -12.07 -1.40
CA GLN A 19 -0.24 -13.32 -0.69
C GLN A 19 0.69 -14.41 -1.19
N MET A 20 1.31 -15.12 -0.24
CA MET A 20 2.12 -16.30 -0.47
C MET A 20 1.73 -17.33 0.57
N GLU A 21 1.20 -18.48 0.13
CA GLU A 21 0.79 -19.57 1.03
C GLU A 21 -0.11 -19.07 2.19
N ASP A 22 -1.15 -18.29 1.83
CA ASP A 22 -2.09 -17.64 2.76
C ASP A 22 -1.46 -16.63 3.76
N THR A 23 -0.20 -16.26 3.54
CA THR A 23 0.52 -15.27 4.35
C THR A 23 0.78 -14.00 3.55
N GLU A 24 0.51 -12.85 4.16
CA GLU A 24 0.81 -11.54 3.59
C GLU A 24 2.31 -11.27 3.63
N CYS A 25 2.87 -10.88 2.49
CA CYS A 25 4.30 -10.71 2.29
C CYS A 25 4.59 -9.38 1.60
N TRP A 26 5.73 -8.78 1.95
CA TRP A 26 6.24 -7.58 1.32
C TRP A 26 7.65 -7.78 0.79
N SER A 27 7.93 -7.20 -0.37
CA SER A 27 9.29 -7.14 -0.90
C SER A 27 10.05 -6.04 -0.19
N ALA A 28 11.16 -6.39 0.47
CA ALA A 28 12.07 -5.40 1.06
C ALA A 28 12.56 -4.37 0.03
N ARG A 29 12.69 -4.75 -1.25
CA ARG A 29 13.08 -3.84 -2.33
C ARG A 29 12.00 -2.82 -2.66
N GLU A 30 10.74 -3.22 -2.68
CA GLU A 30 9.62 -2.28 -2.92
C GLU A 30 9.40 -1.38 -1.71
N LEU A 31 9.49 -1.94 -0.50
CA LEU A 31 9.39 -1.16 0.74
C LEU A 31 10.49 -0.10 0.83
N GLN A 32 11.72 -0.40 0.39
CA GLN A 32 12.78 0.61 0.30
C GLN A 32 12.32 1.83 -0.51
N THR A 33 11.75 1.61 -1.69
CA THR A 33 11.29 2.68 -2.58
C THR A 33 10.10 3.43 -2.02
N ILE A 34 9.10 2.72 -1.47
CA ILE A 34 7.90 3.32 -0.89
C ILE A 34 8.25 4.22 0.29
N LEU A 35 9.15 3.77 1.17
CA LEU A 35 9.59 4.52 2.35
C LEU A 35 10.64 5.59 2.04
N GLY A 36 11.04 5.75 0.77
CA GLY A 36 11.91 6.83 0.32
C GLY A 36 13.41 6.63 0.63
N TYR A 37 13.85 5.39 0.84
CA TYR A 37 15.26 5.09 1.07
C TYR A 37 16.04 5.06 -0.25
N ALA A 38 16.90 6.06 -0.46
CA ALA A 38 17.70 6.16 -1.69
C ALA A 38 18.77 5.05 -1.82
N LYS A 39 19.38 4.62 -0.71
CA LYS A 39 20.45 3.62 -0.70
C LYS A 39 19.99 2.36 0.01
N TRP A 40 20.27 1.20 -0.59
CA TRP A 40 19.94 -0.10 -0.02
C TRP A 40 20.62 -0.32 1.35
N ASP A 41 21.89 0.07 1.49
CA ASP A 41 22.64 -0.12 2.75
C ASP A 41 21.98 0.59 3.94
N ASN A 42 21.36 1.74 3.69
CA ASN A 42 20.60 2.45 4.72
C ASN A 42 19.32 1.70 5.10
N PHE A 43 18.70 1.02 4.14
CA PHE A 43 17.49 0.24 4.38
C PHE A 43 17.80 -1.12 5.01
N LEU A 44 18.95 -1.73 4.71
CA LEU A 44 19.44 -2.92 5.41
C LEU A 44 19.50 -2.68 6.92
N ASN A 45 20.01 -1.53 7.36
CA ASN A 45 20.02 -1.18 8.78
C ASN A 45 18.61 -1.12 9.39
N THR A 46 17.60 -0.71 8.61
CA THR A 46 16.20 -0.72 9.06
C THR A 46 15.66 -2.15 9.15
N ILE A 47 15.99 -3.02 8.19
CA ILE A 47 15.62 -4.44 8.21
C ILE A 47 16.24 -5.13 9.43
N GLU A 48 17.53 -4.91 9.71
CA GLU A 48 18.20 -5.50 10.88
C GLU A 48 17.57 -5.04 12.20
N LYS A 49 17.18 -3.76 12.30
CA LYS A 49 16.40 -3.28 13.46
C LYS A 49 15.04 -3.97 13.58
N ALA A 50 14.37 -4.24 12.47
CA ALA A 50 13.09 -4.95 12.48
C ALA A 50 13.26 -6.41 12.93
N LYS A 51 14.32 -7.10 12.47
CA LYS A 51 14.68 -8.44 12.94
C LYS A 51 14.93 -8.47 14.45
N ASN A 52 15.76 -7.55 14.96
CA ASN A 52 16.04 -7.44 16.39
C ASN A 52 14.77 -7.16 17.21
N ALA A 53 13.83 -6.39 16.67
CA ALA A 53 12.55 -6.13 17.32
C ALA A 53 11.67 -7.40 17.37
N CYS A 54 11.66 -8.21 16.30
CA CYS A 54 10.99 -9.52 16.29
C CYS A 54 11.60 -10.46 17.34
N GLU A 55 12.93 -10.57 17.41
CA GLU A 55 13.61 -11.38 18.44
C GLU A 55 13.28 -10.89 19.85
N GLY A 56 13.30 -9.56 20.05
CA GLY A 56 12.94 -8.94 21.33
C GLY A 56 11.48 -9.18 21.73
N ALA A 57 10.59 -9.42 20.78
CA ALA A 57 9.21 -9.81 21.01
C ALA A 57 9.04 -11.33 21.28
N GLY A 58 10.12 -12.11 21.20
CA GLY A 58 10.10 -13.57 21.36
C GLY A 58 9.76 -14.34 20.08
N GLU A 59 9.69 -13.66 18.93
CA GLU A 59 9.39 -14.27 17.64
C GLU A 59 10.66 -14.71 16.90
N LYS A 60 10.55 -15.79 16.11
CA LYS A 60 11.68 -16.27 15.31
C LYS A 60 11.78 -15.49 14.00
N VAL A 61 12.92 -14.82 13.79
CA VAL A 61 13.19 -14.04 12.57
C VAL A 61 12.96 -14.82 11.28
N GLU A 62 13.31 -16.10 11.27
CA GLU A 62 13.17 -17.01 10.12
C GLU A 62 11.71 -17.19 9.66
N HIS A 63 10.72 -16.95 10.53
CA HIS A 63 9.30 -17.02 10.19
C HIS A 63 8.76 -15.72 9.57
N HIS A 64 9.51 -14.61 9.71
CA HIS A 64 9.06 -13.29 9.26
C HIS A 64 9.93 -12.71 8.14
N PHE A 65 11.18 -13.19 8.00
CA PHE A 65 12.14 -12.70 7.02
C PHE A 65 12.66 -13.85 6.16
N ALA A 66 12.21 -13.90 4.91
CA ALA A 66 12.76 -14.82 3.92
C ALA A 66 14.17 -14.40 3.49
N ASP A 67 15.08 -15.36 3.38
CA ASP A 67 16.43 -15.11 2.89
C ASP A 67 16.44 -14.54 1.46
N VAL A 68 17.37 -13.62 1.20
CA VAL A 68 17.47 -12.83 -0.05
C VAL A 68 17.57 -13.73 -1.30
N GLY A 69 18.15 -14.92 -1.17
CA GLY A 69 18.27 -15.90 -2.26
C GLY A 69 16.94 -16.58 -2.63
N LYS A 70 16.06 -16.86 -1.65
CA LYS A 70 14.76 -17.51 -1.90
C LYS A 70 13.78 -16.58 -2.60
N MET A 71 13.86 -15.27 -2.33
CA MET A 71 12.94 -14.26 -2.88
C MET A 71 13.01 -14.10 -4.41
N ILE A 72 14.17 -14.30 -5.04
CA ILE A 72 14.31 -14.19 -6.51
C ILE A 72 13.55 -15.31 -7.22
N GLU A 73 13.50 -16.50 -6.62
CA GLU A 73 12.74 -17.64 -7.15
C GLU A 73 11.24 -17.49 -6.88
N LEU A 74 10.86 -17.03 -5.69
CA LEU A 74 9.46 -16.81 -5.28
C LEU A 74 8.76 -15.71 -6.10
N ALA A 75 9.47 -14.64 -6.48
CA ALA A 75 8.94 -13.58 -7.34
C ALA A 75 8.49 -14.08 -8.73
N LYS A 76 8.95 -15.25 -9.18
CA LYS A 76 8.48 -15.86 -10.43
C LYS A 76 7.09 -16.51 -10.30
N GLY A 77 6.68 -16.88 -9.09
CA GLY A 77 5.41 -17.57 -8.80
C GLY A 77 4.36 -16.71 -8.10
N ALA A 78 4.74 -15.58 -7.50
CA ALA A 78 3.81 -14.70 -6.81
C ALA A 78 2.82 -14.05 -7.79
N GLN A 79 1.53 -14.39 -7.66
CA GLN A 79 0.46 -13.75 -8.43
C GLN A 79 0.00 -12.48 -7.72
N ARG A 80 0.08 -11.33 -8.40
CA ARG A 80 -0.52 -10.07 -7.93
C ARG A 80 -1.95 -9.96 -8.45
N GLN A 81 -2.93 -9.98 -7.56
CA GLN A 81 -4.21 -9.32 -7.85
C GLN A 81 -4.00 -7.82 -7.61
N PHE A 82 -3.88 -7.06 -8.69
CA PHE A 82 -3.89 -5.60 -8.60
C PHE A 82 -5.29 -5.15 -8.19
N PRO A 83 -5.48 -4.48 -7.04
CA PRO A 83 -6.71 -3.76 -6.79
C PRO A 83 -6.77 -2.62 -7.82
N THR A 84 -7.63 -2.75 -8.81
CA THR A 84 -7.96 -1.63 -9.68
C THR A 84 -8.70 -0.61 -8.84
N TYR A 85 -7.98 0.38 -8.30
CA TYR A 85 -8.62 1.52 -7.65
C TYR A 85 -9.46 2.26 -8.71
N PRO A 86 -10.76 2.45 -8.49
CA PRO A 86 -11.54 3.32 -9.35
C PRO A 86 -10.96 4.73 -9.25
N ASP A 87 -10.56 5.26 -10.40
CA ASP A 87 -10.00 6.60 -10.56
C ASP A 87 -10.80 7.64 -9.74
N HIS A 88 -10.14 8.27 -8.77
CA HIS A 88 -10.70 9.26 -7.86
C HIS A 88 -11.24 10.51 -8.59
N GLN A 89 -10.98 10.66 -9.89
CA GLN A 89 -11.58 11.73 -10.70
C GLN A 89 -13.05 11.49 -11.08
N SER A 90 -13.55 10.26 -10.98
CA SER A 90 -14.91 9.92 -11.45
C SER A 90 -16.04 10.33 -10.50
N GLN A 91 -15.75 10.74 -9.26
CA GLN A 91 -16.78 11.09 -8.26
C GLN A 91 -17.09 12.60 -8.18
N ARG A 92 -16.36 13.48 -8.88
CA ARG A 92 -16.55 14.94 -8.80
C ARG A 92 -17.57 15.53 -9.78
N LEU A 93 -18.11 14.75 -10.72
CA LEU A 93 -19.05 15.26 -11.73
C LEU A 93 -20.54 15.02 -11.42
N ARG A 94 -20.90 14.29 -10.36
CA ARG A 94 -22.32 14.00 -10.03
C ARG A 94 -22.96 14.90 -8.98
N ARG A 95 -22.29 15.95 -8.49
CA ARG A 95 -22.81 16.85 -7.44
C ARG A 95 -22.88 18.33 -7.85
N ARG A 96 -23.32 18.64 -9.08
CA ARG A 96 -23.80 19.98 -9.44
C ARG A 96 -25.02 19.91 -10.38
N GLN A 97 -26.19 19.66 -9.82
CA GLN A 97 -27.40 20.34 -10.27
C GLN A 97 -28.06 21.00 -9.05
N PRO A 98 -28.20 22.33 -9.01
CA PRO A 98 -29.08 22.99 -8.06
C PRO A 98 -30.52 22.88 -8.58
N GLN A 99 -31.38 22.18 -7.83
CA GLN A 99 -32.83 22.30 -7.98
C GLN A 99 -33.21 23.74 -7.62
N ARG A 100 -33.43 24.58 -8.63
CA ARG A 100 -34.09 25.88 -8.45
C ARG A 100 -35.58 25.61 -8.24
N SER A 101 -36.06 25.96 -7.06
CA SER A 101 -37.46 26.27 -6.79
C SER A 101 -37.89 27.54 -7.54
N GLY A 102 -39.15 27.61 -7.96
CA GLY A 102 -39.81 28.88 -8.24
C GLY A 102 -40.80 28.89 -9.41
N GLN A 103 -42.06 29.18 -9.05
CA GLN A 103 -43.12 29.80 -9.85
C GLN A 103 -43.81 28.99 -10.97
N GLY A 104 -45.13 28.85 -10.82
CA GLY A 104 -46.06 28.49 -11.91
C GLY A 104 -46.13 29.54 -13.01
N PRO A 105 -47.06 29.38 -13.98
CA PRO A 105 -48.38 29.95 -13.77
C PRO A 105 -49.54 29.06 -14.28
N ALA A 106 -50.74 29.55 -14.00
CA ALA A 106 -52.05 28.99 -14.29
C ALA A 106 -52.50 29.16 -15.75
N ILE A 107 -53.69 28.56 -16.02
CA ILE A 107 -54.64 28.79 -17.13
C ILE A 107 -54.18 28.17 -18.47
N LEU A 108 -54.95 27.37 -19.24
CA LEU A 108 -56.40 27.16 -19.43
C LEU A 108 -56.80 25.68 -19.27
#